data_AF-A0A948TF19-F1
#
_entry.id   AF-A0A948TF19-F1
#
_cell.length_a   1.000
_cell.length_b   1.000
_cell.length_c   1.000
_cell.angle_alpha   90.00
_cell.angle_beta   90.00
_cell.angle_gamma   90.00
#
_symmetry.space_group_name_H-M   'P 1'
#
loop_
_entity.id
_entity.type
_entity.pdbx_description
1 polymer ?
#
loop_
_entity_poly.entity_id
_entity_poly.type
_entity_poly.pdbx_seq_one_letter_code
_entity_poly.pdbx_strand_id
1 'polypeptide(L)'
;MADVLAAQGIGYTDYLTQLTYLLFLKMDKESCDMGFTPLIPEQYRWQSLISHELLVGREQPLTPEEQLEQYETILAALSDDSNEFVRSIFAKAQNKIDKPLYLAKVIAMIDQVQWFSVGSDVKGALYEG
;
A
#
# COMPACT_ATOMS: atom_id res chain seq x y z
N MET A 1 8.24 -12.39 -7.22
CA MET A 1 7.43 -11.19 -7.52
C MET A 1 8.28 -10.01 -7.99
N ALA A 2 9.52 -9.88 -7.50
CA ALA A 2 10.53 -8.98 -8.02
C ALA A 2 10.71 -9.15 -9.54
N ASP A 3 10.63 -10.38 -10.08
CA ASP A 3 10.76 -10.64 -11.52
C ASP A 3 9.74 -9.90 -12.42
N VAL A 4 8.50 -9.68 -11.96
CA VAL A 4 7.44 -9.04 -12.78
C VAL A 4 7.70 -7.54 -12.98
N LEU A 5 8.44 -6.90 -12.05
CA LEU A 5 8.69 -5.45 -12.05
C LEU A 5 10.16 -5.10 -12.34
N ALA A 6 11.10 -5.98 -12.00
CA ALA A 6 12.50 -5.87 -12.43
C ALA A 6 12.61 -5.86 -13.97
N ALA A 7 11.70 -6.56 -14.66
CA ALA A 7 11.59 -6.54 -16.12
C ALA A 7 11.21 -5.16 -16.72
N GLN A 8 10.89 -4.15 -15.90
CA GLN A 8 10.30 -2.89 -16.34
C GLN A 8 11.08 -1.63 -15.92
N GLY A 9 12.28 -1.79 -15.34
CA GLY A 9 13.22 -0.70 -15.08
C GLY A 9 13.11 -0.04 -13.71
N ILE A 10 12.24 -0.52 -12.83
CA ILE A 10 12.20 -0.09 -11.42
C ILE A 10 13.32 -0.82 -10.68
N GLY A 11 14.17 -0.07 -9.97
CA GLY A 11 15.20 -0.64 -9.13
C GLY A 11 14.59 -1.53 -8.05
N TYR A 12 15.18 -2.70 -7.79
CA TYR A 12 14.71 -3.64 -6.77
C TYR A 12 14.52 -2.97 -5.39
N THR A 13 15.42 -2.06 -5.02
CA THR A 13 15.34 -1.28 -3.78
C THR A 13 14.12 -0.35 -3.75
N ASP A 14 13.81 0.31 -4.87
CA ASP A 14 12.64 1.19 -4.97
C ASP A 14 11.35 0.36 -4.87
N TYR A 15 11.31 -0.80 -5.53
CA TYR A 15 10.19 -1.74 -5.44
C TYR A 15 9.95 -2.20 -4.00
N LEU A 16 10.99 -2.67 -3.30
CA LEU A 16 10.88 -3.08 -1.89
C LEU A 16 10.39 -1.93 -1.00
N THR A 17 10.80 -0.70 -1.30
CA THR A 17 10.36 0.48 -0.56
C THR A 17 8.85 0.72 -0.76
N GLN A 18 8.36 0.67 -1.99
CA GLN A 18 6.91 0.80 -2.26
C GLN A 18 6.10 -0.34 -1.65
N LEU A 19 6.63 -1.56 -1.73
CA LEU A 19 6.01 -2.73 -1.10
C LEU A 19 5.89 -2.52 0.41
N THR A 20 6.94 -2.02 1.06
CA THR A 20 6.93 -1.73 2.50
C THR A 20 5.83 -0.74 2.88
N TYR A 21 5.65 0.33 2.10
CA TYR A 21 4.57 1.30 2.33
C TYR A 21 3.19 0.68 2.21
N LEU A 22 2.92 -0.04 1.12
CA LEU A 22 1.63 -0.69 0.89
C LEU A 22 1.32 -1.76 1.95
N LEU A 23 2.33 -2.50 2.37
CA LEU A 23 2.20 -3.50 3.44
C LEU A 23 1.85 -2.86 4.78
N PHE A 24 2.45 -1.73 5.11
CA PHE A 24 2.10 -1.02 6.33
C PHE A 24 0.62 -0.62 6.35
N LEU A 25 0.10 -0.07 5.24
CA LEU A 25 -1.32 0.26 5.10
C LEU A 25 -2.21 -0.97 5.30
N LYS A 26 -1.85 -2.09 4.67
CA LYS A 26 -2.58 -3.36 4.76
C LYS A 26 -2.55 -3.94 6.18
N MET A 27 -1.40 -3.86 6.86
CA MET A 27 -1.25 -4.32 8.24
C MET A 27 -2.03 -3.47 9.23
N ASP A 28 -2.08 -2.14 9.07
CA ASP A 28 -2.92 -1.26 9.90
C ASP A 28 -4.41 -1.63 9.75
N LYS A 29 -4.85 -1.89 8.51
CA LYS A 29 -6.21 -2.37 8.23
C LYS A 29 -6.51 -3.70 8.92
N GLU A 30 -5.64 -4.71 8.77
CA GLU A 30 -5.85 -6.01 9.41
C GLU A 30 -5.79 -5.92 10.95
N SER A 31 -4.99 -5.01 11.51
CA SER A 31 -4.97 -4.74 12.95
C SER A 31 -6.30 -4.13 13.41
N CYS A 32 -6.87 -3.20 12.65
CA CYS A 32 -8.19 -2.64 12.93
C CYS A 32 -9.29 -3.70 12.90
N ASP A 33 -9.24 -4.64 11.94
CA ASP A 33 -10.19 -5.76 11.85
C ASP A 33 -10.13 -6.67 13.09
N MET A 34 -8.99 -6.71 13.79
CA MET A 34 -8.80 -7.43 15.06
C MET A 34 -9.18 -6.62 16.31
N GLY A 35 -9.68 -5.39 16.14
CA GLY A 35 -10.13 -4.51 17.22
C GLY A 35 -9.05 -3.58 17.79
N PHE A 36 -7.90 -3.43 17.13
CA PHE A 36 -6.90 -2.44 17.51
C PHE A 36 -7.28 -1.04 17.01
N THR A 37 -6.76 -0.01 17.69
CA THR A 37 -6.96 1.38 17.28
C THR A 37 -6.19 1.68 15.99
N PRO A 38 -6.81 2.29 14.98
CA PRO A 38 -6.14 2.68 13.74
C PRO A 38 -5.03 3.69 14.00
N LEU A 39 -3.86 3.47 13.39
CA LEU A 39 -2.78 4.46 13.38
C LEU A 39 -2.96 5.47 12.24
N ILE A 40 -3.64 5.06 11.17
CA ILE A 40 -3.78 5.84 9.94
C ILE A 40 -5.14 6.56 9.92
N PRO A 41 -5.18 7.86 9.55
CA PRO A 41 -6.43 8.58 9.35
C PRO A 41 -7.33 7.91 8.32
N GLU A 42 -8.64 7.93 8.54
CA GLU A 42 -9.62 7.18 7.76
C GLU A 42 -9.49 7.39 6.24
N GLN A 43 -9.28 8.62 5.79
CA GLN A 43 -9.14 8.95 4.37
C GLN A 43 -7.89 8.35 3.69
N TYR A 44 -6.89 7.90 4.47
CA TYR A 44 -5.61 7.39 3.95
C TYR A 44 -5.38 5.90 4.23
N ARG A 45 -6.41 5.19 4.73
CA ARG A 45 -6.31 3.75 5.03
C ARG A 45 -6.27 2.90 3.76
N TRP A 46 -5.87 1.64 3.90
CA TRP A 46 -5.89 0.64 2.82
C TRP A 46 -7.19 0.65 2.01
N GLN A 47 -8.33 0.79 2.70
CA GLN A 47 -9.63 0.76 2.07
C GLN A 47 -9.84 1.91 1.07
N SER A 48 -9.17 3.06 1.22
CA SER A 48 -9.25 4.15 0.24
C SER A 48 -8.48 3.86 -1.05
N LEU A 49 -7.61 2.84 -1.08
CA LEU A 49 -6.93 2.37 -2.30
C LEU A 49 -7.74 1.31 -3.08
N ILE A 50 -8.65 0.60 -2.42
CA ILE A 50 -9.35 -0.56 -2.99
C ILE A 50 -10.88 -0.42 -3.05
N SER A 51 -11.47 0.56 -2.37
CA SER A 51 -12.93 0.64 -2.24
C SER A 51 -13.54 1.97 -2.60
N HIS A 52 -14.78 1.83 -3.04
CA HIS A 52 -15.69 2.89 -3.45
C HIS A 52 -16.34 3.59 -2.25
N GLU A 53 -16.54 2.88 -1.13
CA GLU A 53 -17.39 3.34 -0.03
C GLU A 53 -16.83 4.54 0.74
N LEU A 54 -15.49 4.64 0.84
CA LEU A 54 -14.82 5.80 1.46
C LEU A 54 -14.74 7.02 0.53
N LEU A 55 -15.03 6.84 -0.76
CA LEU A 55 -15.10 7.92 -1.73
C LEU A 55 -16.56 8.27 -1.97
N VAL A 56 -17.05 9.28 -1.24
CA VAL A 56 -18.45 9.72 -1.25
C VAL A 56 -18.99 9.83 -2.68
N GLY A 57 -20.01 9.01 -3.01
CA GLY A 57 -20.79 9.12 -4.24
C GLY A 57 -20.31 8.29 -5.43
N ARG A 58 -19.47 7.26 -5.25
CA ARG A 58 -19.02 6.39 -6.35
C ARG A 58 -19.67 5.00 -6.33
N GLU A 59 -20.18 4.58 -7.49
CA GLU A 59 -20.74 3.24 -7.74
C GLU A 59 -19.73 2.28 -8.40
N GLN A 60 -18.55 2.79 -8.80
CA GLN A 60 -17.54 2.05 -9.55
C GLN A 60 -16.21 2.00 -8.78
N PRO A 61 -15.42 0.91 -8.92
CA PRO A 61 -14.08 0.83 -8.33
C PRO A 61 -13.16 1.91 -8.94
N LEU A 62 -12.14 2.30 -8.17
CA LEU A 62 -11.10 3.22 -8.63
C LEU A 62 -10.46 2.71 -9.93
N THR A 63 -10.22 3.60 -10.89
CA THR A 63 -9.36 3.27 -12.03
C THR A 63 -7.90 3.17 -11.57
N PRO A 64 -7.04 2.45 -12.30
CA PRO A 64 -5.61 2.39 -11.96
C PRO A 64 -4.96 3.77 -11.80
N GLU A 65 -5.36 4.75 -12.62
CA GLU A 65 -4.87 6.13 -12.55
C GLU A 65 -5.28 6.82 -11.25
N GLU A 66 -6.52 6.60 -10.80
CA GLU A 66 -7.00 7.15 -9.53
C GLU A 66 -6.36 6.46 -8.33
N GLN A 67 -6.07 5.15 -8.43
CA GLN A 67 -5.29 4.45 -7.41
C GLN A 67 -3.87 5.03 -7.29
N LEU A 68 -3.26 5.43 -8.41
CA LEU A 68 -1.97 6.10 -8.44
C LEU A 68 -2.02 7.46 -7.73
N GLU A 69 -2.98 8.30 -8.09
CA GLU A 69 -3.18 9.61 -7.46
C GLU A 69 -3.47 9.50 -5.96
N GLN A 70 -4.32 8.55 -5.57
CA GLN A 70 -4.64 8.29 -4.18
C GLN A 70 -3.42 7.79 -3.41
N TYR A 71 -2.63 6.90 -4.00
CA TYR A 71 -1.40 6.41 -3.38
C TYR A 71 -0.40 7.53 -3.14
N GLU A 72 -0.17 8.40 -4.12
CA GLU A 72 0.69 9.58 -3.96
C GLU A 72 0.18 10.54 -2.89
N THR A 73 -1.13 10.75 -2.83
CA THR A 73 -1.79 11.54 -1.78
C THR A 73 -1.58 10.94 -0.40
N ILE A 74 -1.70 9.62 -0.25
CA ILE A 74 -1.44 8.89 1.00
C ILE A 74 0.02 9.07 1.41
N LEU A 75 0.98 8.84 0.51
CA LEU A 75 2.40 8.99 0.83
C LEU A 75 2.73 10.41 1.32
N ALA A 76 2.19 11.44 0.64
CA ALA A 76 2.36 12.83 1.02
C ALA A 76 1.76 13.11 2.41
N ALA A 77 0.51 12.68 2.65
CA ALA A 77 -0.17 12.93 3.91
C ALA A 77 0.50 12.21 5.09
N LEU A 78 0.87 10.94 4.91
CA LEU A 78 1.50 10.15 5.98
C LEU A 78 2.95 10.59 6.27
N SER A 79 3.61 11.23 5.30
CA SER A 79 4.93 11.83 5.51
C SER A 79 4.91 13.06 6.44
N ASP A 80 3.74 13.66 6.66
CA ASP A 80 3.51 14.79 7.57
C ASP A 80 2.51 14.44 8.69
N ASP A 81 2.30 13.14 8.95
CA ASP A 81 1.33 12.71 9.97
C ASP A 81 1.76 13.18 11.37
N SER A 82 0.77 13.48 12.22
CA SER A 82 0.98 13.83 13.63
C SER A 82 1.68 12.72 14.43
N ASN A 83 1.43 11.45 14.08
CA ASN A 83 2.01 10.28 14.69
C ASN A 83 3.48 10.11 14.26
N GLU A 84 4.41 10.18 15.22
CA GLU A 84 5.84 10.08 14.96
C GLU A 84 6.26 8.75 14.31
N PHE A 85 5.62 7.65 14.71
CA PHE A 85 5.93 6.33 14.15
C PHE A 85 5.52 6.24 12.69
N VAL A 86 4.29 6.67 12.35
CA VAL A 86 3.81 6.73 10.96
C VAL A 86 4.73 7.63 10.13
N ARG A 87 4.99 8.85 10.61
CA ARG A 87 5.87 9.80 9.95
C ARG A 87 7.28 9.25 9.71
N SER A 88 7.82 8.44 10.62
CA SER A 88 9.14 7.82 10.47
C SER A 88 9.20 6.80 9.34
N ILE A 89 8.11 6.05 9.11
CA ILE A 89 7.99 5.05 8.03
C ILE A 89 7.87 5.76 6.69
N PHE A 90 7.04 6.80 6.61
CA PHE A 90 6.77 7.55 5.38
C PHE A 90 7.69 8.75 5.18
N ALA A 91 8.77 8.86 5.95
CA ALA A 91 9.69 10.00 5.86
C ALA A 91 10.29 10.10 4.45
N LYS A 92 10.00 11.22 3.77
CA LYS A 92 10.39 11.45 2.36
C LYS A 92 9.88 10.37 1.41
N ALA A 93 8.76 9.71 1.73
CA ALA A 93 8.14 8.75 0.86
C ALA A 93 7.84 9.39 -0.50
N GLN A 94 8.27 8.72 -1.56
CA GLN A 94 7.97 9.11 -2.93
C GLN A 94 7.53 7.87 -3.67
N ASN A 95 6.48 8.02 -4.47
CA ASN A 95 6.09 6.97 -5.39
C ASN A 95 7.20 6.76 -6.44
N LYS A 96 7.53 5.49 -6.68
CA LYS A 96 8.48 5.04 -7.71
C LYS A 96 7.84 4.09 -8.72
N ILE A 97 6.53 3.87 -8.63
CA ILE A 97 5.73 3.11 -9.58
C ILE A 97 4.88 4.12 -10.35
N ASP A 98 5.44 4.61 -11.45
CA ASP A 98 4.86 5.61 -12.34
C ASP A 98 3.81 5.03 -13.31
N LYS A 99 3.68 3.70 -13.36
CA LYS A 99 2.73 3.00 -14.23
C LYS A 99 1.48 2.58 -13.45
N PRO A 100 0.30 3.20 -13.68
CA PRO A 100 -0.93 2.94 -12.95
C PRO A 100 -1.32 1.46 -12.88
N LEU A 101 -1.29 0.77 -14.02
CA LEU A 101 -1.65 -0.65 -14.11
C LEU A 101 -0.74 -1.56 -13.27
N TYR A 102 0.51 -1.16 -13.03
CA TYR A 102 1.44 -1.94 -12.21
C TYR A 102 1.18 -1.71 -10.74
N LEU A 103 0.95 -0.47 -10.31
CA LEU A 103 0.53 -0.19 -8.95
C LEU A 103 -0.76 -0.94 -8.61
N ALA A 104 -1.76 -0.89 -9.49
CA ALA A 104 -3.02 -1.60 -9.34
C ALA A 104 -2.82 -3.12 -9.15
N LYS A 105 -1.92 -3.74 -9.93
CA LYS A 105 -1.57 -5.15 -9.79
C LYS A 105 -0.93 -5.44 -8.42
N VAL A 106 0.02 -4.63 -7.98
CA VAL A 106 0.68 -4.80 -6.68
C VAL A 106 -0.33 -4.67 -5.54
N ILE A 107 -1.19 -3.66 -5.58
CA ILE A 107 -2.27 -3.46 -4.59
C ILE A 107 -3.18 -4.69 -4.55
N ALA A 108 -3.66 -5.16 -5.69
CA ALA A 108 -4.53 -6.34 -5.77
C ALA A 108 -3.86 -7.61 -5.23
N MET A 109 -2.56 -7.78 -5.49
CA MET A 109 -1.79 -8.92 -4.98
C MET A 109 -1.63 -8.86 -3.46
N ILE A 110 -1.34 -7.69 -2.89
CA ILE A 110 -1.23 -7.49 -1.44
C ILE A 110 -2.60 -7.69 -0.76
N ASP A 111 -3.68 -7.23 -1.40
CA ASP A 111 -5.03 -7.33 -0.84
C ASP A 111 -5.49 -8.78 -0.62
N GLN A 112 -5.13 -9.66 -1.57
CA GLN A 112 -5.46 -11.09 -1.55
C GLN A 112 -4.71 -11.89 -0.48
N VAL A 113 -3.69 -11.31 0.15
CA VAL A 113 -2.85 -11.99 1.14
C VAL A 113 -3.26 -11.54 2.55
N GLN A 114 -3.54 -12.51 3.44
CA GLN A 114 -3.79 -12.24 4.87
C GLN A 114 -2.47 -12.17 5.64
N TRP A 115 -1.90 -10.99 5.76
CA TRP A 115 -0.53 -10.79 6.26
C TRP A 115 -0.33 -11.21 7.72
N PHE A 116 -1.37 -11.22 8.55
CA PHE A 116 -1.25 -11.75 9.91
C PHE A 116 -1.40 -13.28 10.02
N SER A 117 -2.06 -13.93 9.07
CA SER A 117 -2.23 -15.41 9.07
C SER A 117 -1.18 -16.14 8.23
N VAL A 118 -0.46 -15.41 7.39
CA VAL A 118 0.62 -15.94 6.55
C VAL A 118 1.85 -16.18 7.42
N GLY A 119 2.24 -17.45 7.57
CA GLY A 119 3.45 -17.86 8.29
C GLY A 119 4.72 -17.21 7.72
N SER A 120 5.73 -17.03 8.58
CA SER A 120 6.97 -16.31 8.28
C SER A 120 7.65 -16.72 6.96
N ASP A 121 7.52 -17.99 6.56
CA ASP A 121 8.09 -18.57 5.33
C ASP A 121 7.51 -17.99 4.03
N VAL A 122 6.20 -17.72 3.97
CA VAL A 122 5.57 -17.18 2.75
C VAL A 122 5.86 -15.69 2.59
N LYS A 123 6.05 -14.97 3.71
CA LYS A 123 6.56 -13.60 3.68
C LYS A 123 7.96 -13.59 3.06
N GLY A 124 8.84 -14.48 3.51
CA GLY A 124 10.19 -14.66 2.95
C GLY A 124 10.18 -14.89 1.43
N ALA A 125 9.34 -15.81 0.94
CA ALA A 125 9.22 -16.08 -0.50
C ALA A 125 8.70 -14.89 -1.33
N LEU A 126 7.90 -13.99 -0.74
CA LEU A 126 7.43 -12.77 -1.41
C LEU A 126 8.52 -11.70 -1.51
N TYR A 127 9.46 -11.69 -0.57
CA TYR A 127 10.61 -10.78 -0.54
C TYR A 127 11.79 -11.28 -1.37
N GLU A 128 12.01 -12.60 -1.48
CA GLU A 128 13.21 -13.18 -2.11
C GLU A 128 13.05 -13.54 -3.60
N GLY A 129 11.82 -13.53 -4.15
CA GLY A 129 11.56 -13.86 -5.56
C GLY A 129 11.01 -12.70 -6.35
#